data_AF-B7CA90-F1
#
_entry.id   AF-B7CA90-F1
#
_cell.length_a   1.000
_cell.length_b   1.000
_cell.length_c   1.000
_cell.angle_alpha   90.00
_cell.angle_beta   90.00
_cell.angle_gamma   90.00
#
_symmetry.space_group_name_H-M   'P 1'
#
loop_
_entity.id
_entity.type
_entity.pdbx_description
1 polymer ?
#
loop_
_entity_poly.entity_id
_entity_poly.type
_entity_poly.pdbx_seq_one_letter_code
_entity_poly.pdbx_strand_id
1 'polypeptide(L)' 'MLIQFSVTNFLFFRDEVILSLSTNKDNSHKENLLFYKNERILPSVAIYGVNAAGKSNLHKAMSAAIRMICWI' A
#
# COMPACT_ATOMS: atom_id res chain seq x y z
N MET A 1 -10.85 -2.76 2.90
CA MET A 1 -9.95 -2.90 1.73
C MET A 1 -8.97 -1.75 1.78
N LEU A 2 -7.66 -2.03 1.70
CA LEU A 2 -6.63 -1.00 1.68
C LEU A 2 -6.44 -0.52 0.23
N ILE A 3 -6.77 0.74 -0.05
CA ILE A 3 -6.60 1.34 -1.39
C ILE A 3 -5.26 2.09 -1.45
N GLN A 4 -4.95 2.83 -0.40
CA GLN A 4 -3.72 3.60 -0.28
C GLN A 4 -3.24 3.61 1.17
N PHE A 5 -1.92 3.58 1.34
CA PHE A 5 -1.25 3.77 2.61
C PHE A 5 -0.17 4.84 2.45
N SER A 6 -0.17 5.85 3.32
CA SER A 6 0.90 6.85 3.40
C SER A 6 1.57 6.81 4.77
N VAL A 7 2.88 7.05 4.78
CA VAL A 7 3.67 7.14 6.01
C VAL A 7 4.76 8.18 5.85
N THR A 8 4.99 8.96 6.90
CA THR A 8 6.10 9.90 7.03
C THR A 8 6.65 9.84 8.44
N ASN A 9 7.91 10.21 8.62
CA ASN A 9 8.60 10.23 9.91
C ASN A 9 8.43 8.94 10.75
N PHE A 10 8.61 7.77 10.12
CA PHE A 10 8.46 6.47 10.76
C PHE A 10 9.66 5.57 10.47
N LEU A 11 10.41 5.18 11.52
CA LEU A 11 11.64 4.40 11.42
C LEU A 11 12.63 5.02 10.41
N PHE A 12 12.73 4.43 9.21
CA PHE A 12 13.65 4.86 8.14
C PHE A 12 12.97 5.79 7.12
N PHE A 13 11.64 5.90 7.14
CA PHE A 13 10.91 6.81 6.26
C PHE A 13 10.95 8.22 6.84
N ARG A 14 11.91 9.03 6.38
CA ARG A 14 12.01 10.44 6.74
C ARG A 14 10.96 11.26 5.98
N ASP A 15 10.98 11.11 4.66
CA ASP A 15 10.02 11.74 3.75
C ASP A 15 8.76 10.88 3.59
N GLU A 16 7.71 11.47 3.01
CA GLU A 16 6.47 10.76 2.73
C GLU A 16 6.69 9.63 1.72
N VAL A 17 6.17 8.45 2.05
CA VAL A 17 6.09 7.30 1.16
C VAL A 17 4.63 6.90 1.01
N ILE A 18 4.20 6.69 -0.23
CA ILE A 18 2.83 6.30 -0.59
C ILE A 18 2.85 4.94 -1.30
N LEU A 19 2.12 3.98 -0.75
CA LEU A 19 1.77 2.73 -1.42
C LEU A 19 0.33 2.85 -1.92
N SER A 20 0.14 2.99 -3.24
CA SER A 20 -1.18 3.06 -3.88
C SER A 20 -1.49 1.80 -4.69
N LEU A 21 -2.68 1.25 -4.48
CA LEU A 21 -3.24 0.13 -5.25
C LEU A 21 -4.29 0.61 -6.27
N SER A 22 -4.34 1.92 -6.54
CA SER A 22 -5.17 2.48 -7.61
C SER A 22 -4.69 2.02 -8.98
N THR A 23 -5.61 1.69 -9.87
CA THR A 23 -5.25 1.26 -11.23
C THR A 23 -4.92 2.45 -12.13
N ASN A 24 -3.96 2.26 -13.02
CA ASN A 24 -3.71 3.20 -14.11
C ASN A 24 -4.73 3.03 -15.26
N LYS A 25 -4.61 3.84 -16.32
CA LYS A 25 -5.44 3.75 -17.54
C LYS A 25 -5.23 2.46 -18.35
N ASP A 26 -4.32 1.60 -17.92
CA ASP A 26 -4.06 0.31 -18.55
C ASP A 26 -5.28 -0.62 -18.39
N ASN A 27 -5.62 -1.26 -19.49
CA ASN A 27 -6.83 -2.01 -19.71
C ASN A 27 -6.54 -3.46 -20.15
N SER A 28 -5.28 -3.88 -20.14
CA SER A 28 -4.81 -5.17 -20.66
C SER A 28 -5.33 -6.38 -19.86
N HIS A 29 -5.53 -6.21 -18.55
CA HIS A 29 -5.93 -7.28 -17.63
C HIS A 29 -7.08 -6.85 -16.71
N LYS A 30 -8.15 -6.30 -17.28
CA LYS A 30 -9.30 -5.78 -16.52
C LYS A 30 -10.02 -6.87 -15.73
N GLU A 31 -10.01 -8.09 -16.23
CA GLU A 31 -10.59 -9.27 -15.61
C GLU A 31 -9.97 -9.60 -14.25
N ASN A 32 -8.73 -9.15 -14.01
CA ASN A 32 -8.01 -9.36 -12.75
C ASN A 32 -8.21 -8.20 -11.76
N LEU A 33 -8.96 -7.15 -12.11
CA LEU A 33 -9.19 -5.99 -11.26
C LEU A 33 -10.44 -6.16 -10.40
N LEU A 34 -10.39 -5.63 -9.18
CA LEU A 34 -11.57 -5.52 -8.33
C LEU A 34 -12.35 -4.25 -8.66
N PHE A 35 -13.67 -4.32 -8.61
CA PHE A 35 -14.56 -3.17 -8.79
C PHE A 35 -15.21 -2.80 -7.46
N TYR A 36 -15.04 -1.55 -7.03
CA TYR A 36 -15.67 -1.02 -5.83
C TYR A 36 -16.05 0.44 -6.02
N LYS A 37 -17.31 0.81 -5.76
CA LYS A 37 -17.83 2.20 -5.86
C LYS A 37 -17.39 2.93 -7.15
N ASN A 38 -17.50 2.25 -8.29
CA ASN A 38 -17.13 2.74 -9.62
C ASN A 38 -15.62 2.95 -9.85
N GLU A 39 -14.77 2.48 -8.95
CA GLU A 39 -13.33 2.45 -9.10
C GLU A 39 -12.82 1.03 -9.38
N ARG A 40 -11.71 0.97 -10.12
CA ARG A 40 -10.95 -0.26 -10.35
C ARG A 40 -9.73 -0.28 -9.44
N ILE A 41 -9.49 -1.42 -8.81
CA ILE A 41 -8.52 -1.53 -7.73
C ILE A 41 -7.68 -2.80 -7.94
N LEU A 42 -6.39 -2.71 -7.65
CA LEU A 42 -5.51 -3.87 -7.67
C LEU A 42 -5.84 -4.79 -6.48
N PRO A 43 -6.08 -6.09 -6.71
CA PRO A 43 -6.36 -7.04 -5.63
C PRO A 43 -5.13 -7.36 -4.77
N SER A 44 -3.93 -7.18 -5.32
CA SER A 44 -2.68 -7.56 -4.69
C SER A 44 -1.52 -6.72 -5.24
N VAL A 45 -0.46 -6.60 -4.44
CA VAL A 45 0.79 -5.94 -4.82
C VAL A 45 1.96 -6.70 -4.20
N ALA A 46 3.04 -6.82 -4.97
CA ALA A 46 4.30 -7.40 -4.49
C ALA A 46 5.35 -6.29 -4.35
N ILE A 47 6.05 -6.27 -3.22
CA ILE A 47 7.03 -5.22 -2.88
C ILE A 47 8.44 -5.83 -2.94
N TYR A 48 9.23 -5.37 -3.91
CA TYR A 48 10.61 -5.81 -4.13
C TYR A 48 11.61 -4.69 -3.88
N GLY A 49 12.89 -5.06 -3.72
CA GLY A 49 13.99 -4.10 -3.59
C GLY A 49 15.22 -4.73 -2.95
N VAL A 50 16.33 -4.00 -2.92
CA VAL A 50 17.58 -4.45 -2.28
C VAL A 50 17.43 -4.63 -0.75
N ASN A 51 18.39 -5.33 -0.13
CA ASN A 51 18.45 -5.41 1.33
C ASN A 51 18.53 -4.01 1.94
N ALA A 52 17.89 -3.83 3.09
CA ALA A 52 17.77 -2.54 3.77
C ALA A 52 17.00 -1.42 3.02
N ALA A 53 16.38 -1.70 1.86
CA ALA A 53 15.56 -0.71 1.13
C ALA A 53 14.25 -0.29 1.85
N GLY A 54 14.00 -0.75 3.09
CA GLY A 54 12.83 -0.33 3.88
C GLY A 54 11.60 -1.24 3.80
N LYS A 55 11.62 -2.37 3.08
CA LYS A 55 10.49 -3.31 2.95
C LYS A 55 9.91 -3.76 4.30
N SER A 56 10.77 -4.22 5.22
CA SER A 56 10.33 -4.62 6.56
C SER A 56 9.83 -3.44 7.40
N ASN A 57 10.34 -2.22 7.15
CA ASN A 57 9.87 -1.02 7.83
C ASN A 57 8.48 -0.59 7.33
N LEU A 58 8.18 -0.77 6.04
CA LEU A 58 6.85 -0.53 5.48
C LEU A 58 5.82 -1.45 6.13
N HIS A 59 6.13 -2.74 6.25
CA HIS A 59 5.28 -3.70 6.96
C HIS A 59 5.08 -3.32 8.45
N LYS A 60 6.12 -2.85 9.14
CA LYS A 60 6.01 -2.34 10.52
C LYS A 60 5.11 -1.12 10.61
N ALA A 61 5.21 -0.18 9.66
CA ALA A 61 4.38 1.01 9.62
C ALA A 61 2.89 0.66 9.46
N MET A 62 2.58 -0.21 8.49
CA MET A 62 1.21 -0.71 8.29
C MET A 62 0.69 -1.44 9.54
N SER A 63 1.54 -2.29 10.15
CA SER A 63 1.20 -3.02 11.37
C SER A 63 0.91 -2.10 12.57
N ALA A 64 1.62 -0.98 12.68
CA ALA A 64 1.39 0.03 13.71
C ALA A 64 0.06 0.75 13.46
N ALA A 65 -0.20 1.19 12.22
CA ALA A 65 -1.45 1.85 11.84
C ALA A 65 -2.67 0.96 12.09
N ILE A 66 -2.61 -0.33 11.73
CA ILE A 66 -3.70 -1.29 11.99
C ILE A 66 -3.93 -1.44 13.50
N ARG A 67 -2.86 -1.56 14.29
CA ARG A 67 -2.99 -1.63 15.76
C ARG A 67 -3.64 -0.37 16.33
N MET A 68 -3.25 0.81 15.84
CA MET A 68 -3.85 2.08 16.29
C MET A 68 -5.35 2.15 15.97
N ILE A 69 -5.78 1.67 14.80
CA ILE A 69 -7.19 1.72 14.39
C ILE A 69 -8.02 0.66 15.12
N CYS A 70 -7.51 -0.56 15.28
CA CYS A 70 -8.27 -1.68 15.85
C CYS A 70 -8.26 -1.72 17.39
N TRP A 71 -7.36 -0.99 18.05
CA TRP A 71 -7.32 -0.85 19.51
C TRP A 71 -7.79 0.52 20.01
N ILE A 72 -8.36 1.33 19.11
CA ILE A 72 -9.26 2.45 19.44
C ILE A 72 -10.70 1.91 19.33
#